data_AF-A0A1B1TQU7-F1
#
_entry.id   AF-A0A1B1TQU7-F1
#
_cell.length_a   1.000
_cell.length_b   1.000
_cell.length_c   1.000
_cell.angle_alpha   90.00
_cell.angle_beta   90.00
_cell.angle_gamma   90.00
#
_symmetry.space_group_name_H-M   'P 1'
#
loop_
_entity.id
_entity.type
_entity.pdbx_description
1 polymer ?
#
loop_
_entity_poly.entity_id
_entity_poly.type
_entity_poly.pdbx_seq_one_letter_code
_entity_poly.pdbx_strand_id
1 'polypeptide(L)'
;MVSLLALLPRGLTTFLYAVAALLRFYADTDTTPIQLIPLTILQWSFLAFALGTAALLANLGLEWHAGNQSRNREIEARERETRRDDLANQERNRAAEERERAARRARIQNRFFLLQTRHQLAPSRETEAALADFLSFLQEYGD
;
A
#
# COMPACT_ATOMS: atom_id res chain seq x y z
N MET A 1 3.57 5.62 26.15
CA MET A 1 4.56 6.44 26.90
C MET A 1 5.18 7.41 25.92
N VAL A 2 4.65 8.62 25.80
CA VAL A 2 5.23 9.66 24.94
C VAL A 2 6.53 10.08 25.62
N SER A 3 7.65 9.69 25.02
CA SER A 3 8.98 9.90 25.61
C SER A 3 9.22 11.39 25.81
N LEU A 4 9.86 11.78 26.91
CA LEU A 4 10.21 13.17 27.24
C LEU A 4 11.03 13.82 26.10
N LEU A 5 11.73 12.99 25.31
CA LEU A 5 12.42 13.36 24.07
C LEU A 5 11.50 13.82 22.93
N ALA A 6 10.23 13.42 22.89
CA ALA A 6 9.27 13.84 21.86
C ALA A 6 8.70 15.24 22.13
N LEU A 7 8.70 15.70 23.39
CA LEU A 7 8.31 17.06 23.78
C LEU A 7 9.51 18.03 23.76
N LEU A 8 10.73 17.50 23.79
CA LEU A 8 11.97 18.27 23.82
C LEU A 8 12.09 19.28 22.66
N PRO A 9 11.85 18.95 21.38
CA PRO A 9 12.13 19.87 20.27
C PRO A 9 11.23 21.10 20.29
N ARG A 10 9.95 20.92 20.62
CA ARG A 10 8.96 22.00 20.61
C ARG A 10 9.07 22.91 21.85
N GLY A 11 9.36 22.33 23.01
CA GLY A 11 9.66 23.09 24.22
C GLY A 11 11.00 23.84 24.12
N LEU A 12 12.02 23.18 23.55
CA LEU A 12 13.38 23.73 23.41
C LEU A 12 13.43 24.89 22.40
N THR A 13 12.75 24.79 21.25
CA THR A 13 12.68 25.92 20.29
C THR A 13 12.07 27.15 20.94
N THR A 14 10.89 27.00 21.55
CA THR A 14 10.19 28.08 22.25
C THR A 14 11.06 28.68 23.37
N PHE A 15 11.71 27.83 24.16
CA PHE A 15 12.61 28.25 25.23
C PHE A 15 13.83 29.02 24.70
N LEU A 16 14.49 28.53 23.66
CA LEU A 16 15.68 29.16 23.07
C LEU A 16 15.35 30.52 22.44
N TYR A 17 14.20 30.64 21.77
CA TYR A 17 13.73 31.94 21.28
C TYR A 17 13.39 32.91 22.41
N ALA A 18 12.76 32.43 23.49
CA ALA A 18 12.47 33.26 24.66
C ALA A 18 13.75 33.75 25.35
N VAL A 19 14.76 32.87 25.50
CA VAL A 19 16.08 33.22 26.04
C VAL A 19 16.80 34.21 25.12
N ALA A 20 16.78 33.99 23.81
CA ALA A 20 17.36 34.91 22.83
C ALA A 20 16.72 36.30 22.92
N ALA A 21 15.38 36.37 22.99
CA ALA A 21 14.65 37.62 23.13
C ALA A 21 14.97 38.33 24.46
N LEU A 22 15.00 37.59 25.57
CA LEU A 22 15.33 38.12 26.89
C LEU A 22 16.75 38.72 26.91
N LEU A 23 17.73 37.97 26.42
CA LEU A 23 19.12 38.42 26.33
C LEU A 23 19.27 39.63 25.38
N ARG A 24 18.47 39.69 24.32
CA ARG A 24 18.54 40.78 23.34
C ARG A 24 17.90 42.09 23.84
N PHE A 25 16.82 42.01 24.61
CA PHE A 25 16.01 43.17 25.01
C PHE A 25 16.27 43.66 26.44
N TYR A 26 16.63 42.78 27.37
CA TYR A 26 16.72 43.12 28.79
C TYR A 26 18.14 43.13 29.34
N ALA A 27 19.11 42.63 28.58
CA ALA A 27 20.47 42.48 29.05
C ALA A 27 21.43 43.39 28.28
N ASP A 28 22.38 43.97 29.00
CA ASP A 28 23.34 44.91 28.45
C ASP A 28 24.29 44.18 27.49
N THR A 29 24.28 44.57 26.22
CA THR A 29 24.86 43.81 25.11
C THR A 29 26.37 43.65 25.19
N ASP A 30 27.03 44.55 25.90
CA ASP A 30 28.49 44.60 26.02
C ASP A 30 29.01 43.86 27.26
N THR A 31 28.12 43.39 28.12
CA THR A 31 28.51 42.64 29.31
C THR A 31 28.92 41.21 28.95
N THR A 32 29.90 40.68 29.69
CA THR A 32 30.38 39.30 29.57
C THR A 32 29.91 38.53 30.82
N PRO A 33 28.81 37.78 30.74
CA PRO A 33 28.16 37.21 31.92
C PRO A 33 28.95 36.05 32.53
N ILE A 34 29.81 35.41 31.75
CA ILE A 34 30.61 34.25 32.15
C ILE A 34 32.08 34.58 31.91
N GLN A 35 32.87 34.79 32.96
CA GLN A 35 34.28 35.18 32.83
C GLN A 35 35.16 34.09 32.18
N LEU A 36 34.71 32.83 32.20
CA LEU A 36 35.42 31.69 31.59
C LEU A 36 35.32 31.67 30.06
N ILE A 37 34.28 32.29 29.49
CA ILE A 37 34.02 32.30 28.06
C ILE A 37 33.75 33.76 27.66
N PRO A 38 34.68 34.43 26.95
CA PRO A 38 34.60 35.86 26.65
C PRO A 38 33.58 36.15 25.53
N LEU A 39 32.38 35.60 25.65
CA LEU A 39 31.24 35.86 24.78
C LEU A 39 30.40 36.98 25.40
N THR A 40 30.11 38.01 24.60
CA THR A 40 29.20 39.09 25.02
C THR A 40 27.75 38.59 25.06
N ILE A 41 26.89 39.27 25.82
CA ILE A 41 25.45 38.95 25.84
C ILE A 41 24.83 38.98 24.44
N LEU A 42 25.30 39.87 23.56
CA LEU A 42 24.88 39.89 22.16
C LEU A 42 25.20 38.56 21.46
N GLN A 43 26.41 38.02 21.64
CA GLN A 43 26.83 36.75 21.05
C GLN A 43 26.06 35.56 21.67
N TRP A 44 25.77 35.58 22.97
CA TRP A 44 24.90 34.59 23.60
C TRP A 44 23.47 34.62 23.05
N SER A 45 22.92 35.81 22.80
CA SER A 45 21.60 35.96 22.17
C SER A 45 21.57 35.39 20.75
N PHE A 46 22.64 35.61 19.98
CA PHE A 46 22.76 35.07 18.63
C PHE A 46 22.90 33.55 18.63
N LEU A 47 23.68 32.99 19.55
CA LEU A 47 23.79 31.55 19.74
C LEU A 47 22.45 30.91 20.12
N ALA A 48 21.72 31.50 21.07
CA ALA A 48 20.39 31.02 21.44
C ALA A 48 19.42 31.05 20.26
N PHE A 49 19.44 32.12 19.46
CA PHE A 49 18.64 32.23 18.24
C PHE A 49 19.02 31.19 17.17
N ALA A 50 20.32 31.00 16.92
CA ALA A 50 20.82 30.03 15.95
C ALA A 50 20.47 28.60 16.36
N LEU A 51 20.64 28.26 17.64
CA LEU A 51 20.24 26.97 18.20
C LEU A 51 18.72 26.77 18.13
N GLY A 52 17.93 27.80 18.41
CA GLY A 52 16.47 27.76 18.28
C GLY A 52 16.03 27.48 16.84
N THR A 53 16.68 28.12 15.88
CA THR A 53 16.43 27.91 14.44
C THR A 53 16.83 26.50 13.99
N ALA A 54 18.00 26.01 14.42
CA ALA A 54 18.46 24.66 14.12
C ALA A 54 17.51 23.60 14.71
N ALA A 55 17.05 23.79 15.95
CA ALA A 55 16.10 22.91 16.59
C ALA A 55 14.74 22.89 15.86
N LEU A 56 14.29 24.03 15.32
CA LEU A 56 13.07 24.13 14.53
C LEU A 56 13.18 23.31 13.23
N LEU A 57 14.29 23.47 12.50
CA LEU A 57 14.55 22.72 11.27
C LEU A 57 14.67 21.22 11.54
N ALA A 58 15.33 20.83 12.62
CA ALA A 58 15.42 19.43 13.03
C ALA A 58 14.03 18.85 13.36
N ASN A 59 13.17 19.60 14.07
CA ASN A 59 11.81 19.17 14.37
C ASN A 59 10.99 18.95 13.09
N LEU A 60 11.03 19.92 12.17
CA LEU A 60 10.33 19.83 10.90
C LEU A 60 10.82 18.65 10.04
N GLY A 61 12.14 18.42 10.02
CA GLY A 61 12.73 17.29 9.30
C GLY A 61 12.33 15.94 9.89
N LEU A 62 12.28 15.82 11.22
CA LEU A 62 11.83 14.60 11.91
C LEU A 62 10.34 14.33 11.68
N GLU A 63 9.49 15.35 11.79
CA GLU A 63 8.06 15.24 11.49
C GLU A 63 7.83 14.81 10.04
N TRP A 64 8.56 15.41 9.09
CA TRP A 64 8.51 15.04 7.68
C TRP A 64 8.94 13.59 7.46
N HIS A 65 10.08 13.17 8.02
CA HIS A 65 10.59 11.80 7.87
C HIS A 65 9.63 10.77 8.49
N ALA A 66 9.12 11.04 9.69
CA ALA A 66 8.15 10.17 10.36
C ALA A 66 6.84 10.08 9.55
N GLY A 67 6.34 11.20 9.04
CA GLY A 67 5.17 11.25 8.18
C GLY A 67 5.38 10.48 6.88
N ASN A 68 6.53 10.65 6.22
CA ASN A 68 6.86 9.94 4.99
C ASN A 68 6.98 8.42 5.22
N GLN A 69 7.62 8.01 6.32
CA GLN A 69 7.72 6.60 6.68
C GLN A 69 6.35 5.98 6.98
N SER A 70 5.45 6.72 7.64
CA SER A 70 4.08 6.27 7.87
C SER A 70 3.33 6.07 6.56
N ARG A 71 3.41 7.04 5.64
CA ARG A 71 2.77 6.95 4.32
C ARG A 71 3.31 5.79 3.50
N ASN A 72 4.63 5.58 3.52
CA ASN A 72 5.25 4.47 2.78
C ASN A 72 4.78 3.10 3.31
N ARG A 73 4.66 2.94 4.63
CA ARG A 73 4.11 1.71 5.23
C ARG A 73 2.65 1.48 4.84
N GLU A 74 1.85 2.55 4.75
CA GLU A 74 0.45 2.44 4.33
C GLU A 74 0.34 2.04 2.85
N ILE A 75 1.18 2.61 1.98
CA ILE A 75 1.25 2.22 0.56
C ILE A 75 1.68 0.76 0.42
N GLU A 76 2.73 0.34 1.11
CA GLU A 76 3.17 -1.07 1.10
C GLU A 76 2.08 -2.03 1.60
N ALA A 77 1.33 -1.63 2.63
CA ALA A 77 0.23 -2.44 3.14
C ALA A 77 -0.88 -2.61 2.09
N ARG A 78 -1.27 -1.51 1.44
CA ARG A 78 -2.25 -1.53 0.34
C ARG A 78 -1.77 -2.35 -0.84
N GLU A 79 -0.51 -2.23 -1.26
CA GLU A 79 0.04 -3.03 -2.35
C GLU A 79 0.03 -4.53 -2.04
N ARG A 80 0.31 -4.91 -0.79
CA ARG A 80 0.23 -6.31 -0.36
C ARG A 80 -1.21 -6.83 -0.39
N GLU A 81 -2.17 -5.99 -0.01
CA GLU A 81 -3.60 -6.31 -0.07
C GLU A 81 -4.05 -6.49 -1.52
N THR A 82 -3.76 -5.52 -2.39
CA THR A 82 -4.07 -5.61 -3.84
C THR A 82 -3.47 -6.86 -4.46
N ARG A 83 -2.21 -7.18 -4.15
CA ARG A 83 -1.57 -8.40 -4.68
C ARG A 83 -2.25 -9.68 -4.20
N ARG A 84 -2.74 -9.72 -2.96
CA ARG A 84 -3.50 -10.87 -2.44
C ARG A 84 -4.85 -10.99 -3.13
N ASP A 85 -5.54 -9.87 -3.33
CA ASP A 85 -6.82 -9.85 -4.03
C ASP A 85 -6.66 -10.28 -5.49
N ASP A 86 -5.62 -9.82 -6.18
CA ASP A 86 -5.30 -10.23 -7.54
C ASP A 86 -5.05 -11.75 -7.63
N LEU A 87 -4.28 -12.30 -6.69
CA LEU A 87 -4.03 -13.75 -6.63
C LEU A 87 -5.32 -14.53 -6.38
N ALA A 88 -6.15 -14.08 -5.43
CA ALA A 88 -7.44 -14.70 -5.14
C ALA A 88 -8.37 -14.63 -6.36
N ASN A 89 -8.37 -13.51 -7.08
CA ASN A 89 -9.18 -13.33 -8.27
C ASN A 89 -8.70 -14.20 -9.43
N GLN A 90 -7.39 -14.35 -9.62
CA GLN A 90 -6.82 -15.29 -10.58
C GLN A 90 -7.21 -16.74 -10.25
N GLU A 91 -7.17 -17.13 -8.98
CA GLU A 91 -7.58 -18.47 -8.57
C GLU A 91 -9.08 -18.71 -8.83
N ARG A 92 -9.93 -17.73 -8.51
CA ARG A 92 -11.38 -17.79 -8.83
C ARG A 92 -11.63 -17.90 -10.32
N ASN A 93 -10.90 -17.15 -11.14
CA ASN A 93 -11.03 -17.22 -12.60
C ASN A 93 -10.61 -18.58 -13.14
N ARG A 94 -9.49 -19.15 -12.67
CA ARG A 94 -9.07 -20.50 -13.06
C ARG A 94 -10.12 -21.55 -12.68
N ALA A 95 -10.65 -21.47 -11.46
CA ALA A 95 -11.71 -22.37 -11.01
C ALA A 95 -13.00 -22.20 -11.84
N ALA A 96 -13.34 -20.99 -12.27
CA ALA A 96 -14.47 -20.72 -13.14
C ALA A 96 -14.26 -21.31 -14.55
N GLU A 97 -13.07 -21.13 -15.14
CA GLU A 97 -12.71 -21.71 -16.43
C GLU A 97 -12.76 -23.25 -16.39
N GLU A 98 -12.22 -23.87 -15.34
CA GLU A 98 -12.26 -25.33 -15.18
C GLU A 98 -13.70 -25.83 -15.07
N ARG A 99 -14.55 -25.14 -14.30
CA ARG A 99 -15.98 -25.46 -14.21
C ARG A 99 -16.68 -25.32 -15.55
N GLU A 100 -16.36 -24.29 -16.33
CA GLU A 100 -16.94 -24.10 -17.66
C GLU A 100 -16.51 -25.22 -18.62
N ARG A 101 -15.22 -25.59 -18.63
CA ARG A 101 -14.70 -26.71 -19.43
C ARG A 101 -15.37 -28.03 -19.03
N ALA A 102 -15.51 -28.29 -17.73
CA ALA A 102 -16.19 -29.48 -17.22
C ALA A 102 -17.67 -29.48 -17.61
N ALA A 103 -18.37 -28.35 -17.47
CA ALA A 103 -19.76 -28.22 -17.88
C ALA A 103 -19.94 -28.40 -19.39
N ARG A 104 -19.02 -27.88 -20.20
CA ARG A 104 -19.02 -28.07 -21.67
C ARG A 104 -18.85 -29.54 -22.02
N ARG A 105 -17.87 -30.23 -21.42
CA ARG A 105 -17.66 -31.67 -21.61
C ARG A 105 -18.88 -32.49 -21.19
N ALA A 106 -19.45 -32.19 -20.02
CA ALA A 106 -20.65 -32.85 -19.53
C ALA A 106 -21.85 -32.64 -20.48
N ARG A 107 -22.05 -31.42 -21.02
CA ARG A 107 -23.10 -31.16 -22.01
C ARG A 107 -22.93 -31.98 -23.28
N ILE A 108 -21.69 -32.09 -23.79
CA ILE A 108 -21.39 -32.91 -24.99
C ILE A 108 -21.68 -34.38 -24.72
N GLN A 109 -21.19 -34.92 -23.59
CA GLN A 109 -21.43 -36.31 -23.21
C GLN A 109 -22.92 -36.62 -23.03
N ASN A 110 -23.65 -35.74 -22.34
CA ASN A 110 -25.08 -35.92 -22.09
C ASN A 110 -25.87 -35.89 -23.42
N ARG A 111 -25.49 -35.02 -24.35
CA ARG A 111 -26.12 -34.95 -25.67
C ARG A 111 -25.84 -36.19 -26.52
N PHE A 112 -24.62 -36.70 -26.50
CA PHE A 112 -24.28 -37.97 -27.15
C PHE A 112 -25.09 -39.13 -26.56
N PHE A 113 -25.12 -39.25 -25.23
CA PHE A 113 -25.85 -40.31 -24.53
C PHE A 113 -27.36 -40.29 -24.85
N LEU A 114 -27.97 -39.11 -24.89
CA LEU A 114 -29.38 -38.96 -25.28
C LEU A 114 -29.65 -39.38 -26.73
N LEU A 115 -28.78 -39.00 -27.68
CA LEU A 115 -28.91 -39.39 -29.08
C LEU A 115 -28.74 -40.90 -29.27
N GLN A 116 -27.75 -41.50 -28.61
CA GLN A 116 -27.52 -42.94 -28.63
C GLN A 116 -28.71 -43.71 -28.03
N THR A 117 -29.23 -43.26 -26.88
CA THR A 117 -30.40 -43.87 -26.22
C THR A 117 -31.62 -43.82 -27.14
N ARG A 118 -31.86 -42.69 -27.82
CA ARG A 118 -32.94 -42.57 -28.82
C ARG A 118 -32.78 -43.53 -29.98
N HIS A 119 -31.56 -43.66 -30.52
CA HIS A 119 -31.30 -44.59 -31.61
C HIS A 119 -31.52 -46.06 -31.21
N GLN A 120 -31.17 -46.44 -29.97
CA GLN A 120 -31.39 -47.80 -29.45
C GLN A 120 -32.87 -48.11 -29.19
N LEU A 121 -33.66 -47.13 -28.74
CA LEU A 121 -35.09 -47.30 -28.48
C LEU A 121 -35.94 -47.27 -29.75
N ALA A 122 -35.56 -46.46 -30.73
CA ALA A 122 -36.30 -46.27 -31.98
C ALA A 122 -35.34 -46.03 -33.17
N PRO A 123 -34.73 -47.09 -33.72
CA PRO A 123 -33.79 -46.96 -34.83
C PRO A 123 -34.53 -46.45 -36.08
N SER A 124 -34.14 -45.27 -36.55
CA SER A 124 -34.68 -44.61 -37.74
C SER A 124 -33.57 -43.90 -38.52
N ARG A 125 -33.77 -43.71 -39.83
CA ARG A 125 -32.81 -42.98 -40.69
C ARG A 125 -32.56 -41.55 -40.20
N GLU A 126 -33.56 -40.91 -39.58
CA GLU A 126 -33.40 -39.58 -38.98
C GLU A 126 -32.48 -39.59 -37.77
N THR A 127 -32.64 -40.57 -36.86
CA THR A 127 -31.74 -40.71 -35.70
C THR A 127 -30.31 -41.09 -36.09
N GLU A 128 -30.15 -41.86 -37.17
CA GLU A 128 -28.85 -42.26 -37.71
C GLU A 128 -28.12 -41.07 -38.36
N ALA A 129 -28.83 -40.28 -39.18
CA ALA A 129 -28.30 -39.05 -39.76
C ALA A 129 -27.90 -38.03 -38.67
N ALA A 130 -28.72 -37.87 -37.62
CA ALA A 130 -28.42 -36.97 -36.50
C ALA A 130 -27.21 -37.42 -35.65
N LEU A 131 -27.01 -38.74 -35.50
CA LEU A 131 -25.83 -39.28 -34.81
C LEU A 131 -24.55 -39.09 -35.65
N ALA A 132 -24.63 -39.34 -36.96
CA ALA A 132 -23.53 -39.15 -37.89
C ALA A 132 -23.10 -37.67 -37.97
N ASP A 133 -24.06 -36.75 -38.06
CA ASP A 133 -23.82 -35.29 -38.05
C ASP A 133 -23.16 -34.82 -36.74
N PHE A 134 -23.59 -35.36 -35.61
CA PHE A 134 -22.99 -35.03 -34.31
C PHE A 134 -21.55 -35.59 -34.18
N LEU A 135 -21.28 -36.76 -34.74
CA LEU A 135 -19.92 -37.33 -34.78
C LEU A 135 -18.99 -36.54 -35.69
N SER A 136 -19.46 -36.08 -36.86
CA SER A 136 -18.68 -35.18 -37.71
C SER A 136 -18.41 -33.84 -37.03
N PHE A 137 -19.40 -33.28 -36.31
CA PHE A 137 -19.21 -32.06 -35.52
C PHE A 137 -18.11 -32.23 -34.46
N LEU A 138 -18.07 -33.38 -33.76
CA LEU A 138 -17.01 -33.65 -32.79
C LEU A 138 -15.63 -33.87 -33.43
N GLN A 139 -15.59 -34.34 -34.68
CA GLN A 139 -14.33 -34.50 -35.42
C GLN A 139 -13.79 -33.15 -35.92
N GLU A 140 -14.67 -32.22 -36.27
CA GLU A 140 -14.30 -30.88 -36.76
C GLU A 140 -13.97 -29.89 -35.62
N TYR A 141 -14.63 -30.02 -34.46
CA TYR A 141 -14.45 -29.15 -33.30
C TYR A 141 -13.79 -29.85 -32.09
N GLY A 142 -13.16 -31.01 -32.32
CA GLY A 142 -12.55 -31.85 -31.28
C GLY A 142 -11.13 -31.48 -30.88
N ASP A 143 -10.43 -30.67 -31.69
CA ASP A 143 -9.14 -30.02 -31.39
C ASP A 143 -9.34 -28.65 -30.71
#